data_AF-A0A4R2D336-F1
#
_entry.id   AF-A0A4R2D336-F1
#
_cell.length_a   1.000
_cell.length_b   1.000
_cell.length_c   1.000
_cell.angle_alpha   90.00
_cell.angle_beta   90.00
_cell.angle_gamma   90.00
#
_symmetry.space_group_name_H-M   'P 1'
#
loop_
_entity.id
_entity.type
_entity.pdbx_description
1 polymer ?
#
loop_
_entity_poly.entity_id
_entity_poly.type
_entity_poly.pdbx_seq_one_letter_code
_entity_poly.pdbx_strand_id
1 'polypeptide(L)'
;MTYLYLDIETIPAQSEEARAAIAATVKPPAAMKKADTIAAWEKDQKAAAVEEAIAKTSFNAAYGQICCIGFTFDDAPATSISWPINADSEALMISAFFDEAGKIIGNRFPVIVGHFITGFDIRFIWQRCMVLGIRVPAWLPKDPKPWDAAVFDTMTAWAGARDTISMDNLCRALGIASKGDVDGSMVGQMFSEGKHKEIAAYCRDDIDRTRAIHRKMMTAFGEAA
;
A
#
# COMPACT_ATOMS: atom_id res chain seq x y z
N MET A 1 -19.08 15.62 7.38
CA MET A 1 -18.54 14.30 7.01
C MET A 1 -17.14 14.21 7.60
N THR A 2 -16.68 13.04 8.04
CA THR A 2 -15.31 12.89 8.55
C THR A 2 -14.51 12.12 7.50
N TYR A 3 -13.37 12.65 7.08
CA TYR A 3 -12.47 12.01 6.14
C TYR A 3 -11.31 11.36 6.88
N LEU A 4 -11.08 10.08 6.61
CA LEU A 4 -9.87 9.36 7.01
C LEU A 4 -8.99 9.23 5.78
N TYR A 5 -7.87 9.96 5.72
CA TYR A 5 -6.88 9.72 4.67
C TYR A 5 -6.00 8.57 5.13
N LEU A 6 -5.78 7.59 4.26
CA LEU A 6 -5.10 6.34 4.58
C LEU A 6 -4.19 5.93 3.42
N ASP A 7 -3.02 5.43 3.78
CA ASP A 7 -2.01 4.89 2.88
C ASP A 7 -1.17 3.85 3.65
N ILE A 8 -0.71 2.81 2.97
CA ILE A 8 0.15 1.79 3.57
C ILE A 8 1.41 1.54 2.75
N GLU A 9 2.50 1.24 3.47
CA GLU A 9 3.73 0.76 2.86
C GLU A 9 3.88 -0.74 3.08
N THR A 10 4.23 -1.44 2.00
CA THR A 10 4.33 -2.90 2.00
C THR A 10 5.72 -3.34 1.60
N ILE A 11 6.14 -4.49 2.14
CA ILE A 11 7.44 -5.09 1.83
C ILE A 11 7.28 -6.54 1.38
N PRO A 12 8.28 -7.07 0.66
CA PRO A 12 8.31 -8.47 0.24
C PRO A 12 8.23 -9.47 1.40
N ALA A 13 7.96 -10.73 1.07
CA ALA A 13 8.02 -11.84 2.00
C ALA A 13 9.34 -11.88 2.80
N GLN A 14 9.24 -11.90 4.13
CA GLN A 14 10.40 -11.88 5.03
C GLN A 14 10.86 -13.26 5.48
N SER A 15 9.95 -14.25 5.62
CA SER A 15 10.33 -15.56 6.13
C SER A 15 11.09 -16.39 5.10
N GLU A 16 12.08 -17.16 5.56
CA GLU A 16 12.88 -18.04 4.70
C GLU A 16 11.99 -19.08 4.01
N GLU A 17 10.97 -19.59 4.70
CA GLU A 17 10.02 -20.56 4.16
C GLU A 17 9.21 -19.96 3.01
N ALA A 18 8.71 -18.73 3.16
CA ALA A 18 7.96 -18.06 2.11
C ALA A 18 8.86 -17.75 0.91
N ARG A 19 10.07 -17.23 1.16
CA ARG A 19 11.06 -16.94 0.11
C ARG A 19 11.46 -18.21 -0.65
N ALA A 20 11.68 -19.33 0.05
CA ALA A 20 11.96 -20.62 -0.57
C ALA A 20 10.78 -21.16 -1.39
N ALA A 21 9.55 -21.03 -0.88
CA ALA A 21 8.35 -21.42 -1.61
C ALA A 21 8.18 -20.61 -2.91
N ILE A 22 8.41 -19.29 -2.87
CA ILE A 22 8.38 -18.41 -4.05
C ILE A 22 9.48 -18.83 -5.03
N ALA A 23 10.71 -19.03 -4.56
CA ALA A 23 11.84 -19.43 -5.39
C ALA A 23 11.56 -20.75 -6.15
N ALA A 24 10.87 -21.70 -5.52
CA ALA A 24 10.48 -22.96 -6.14
C ALA A 24 9.44 -22.81 -7.27
N THR A 25 8.69 -21.71 -7.32
CA THR A 25 7.74 -21.41 -8.40
C THR A 25 8.40 -20.81 -9.65
N VAL A 26 9.64 -20.29 -9.52
CA VAL A 26 10.33 -19.59 -10.60
C VAL A 26 10.88 -20.59 -11.60
N LYS A 27 10.33 -20.54 -12.82
CA LYS A 27 10.64 -21.42 -13.93
C LYS A 27 11.21 -20.62 -15.11
N PRO A 28 12.02 -21.25 -15.97
CA PRO A 28 12.45 -20.61 -17.22
C PRO A 28 11.23 -20.17 -18.04
N PRO A 29 11.35 -19.09 -18.84
CA PRO A 29 10.30 -18.67 -19.74
C PRO A 29 9.80 -19.81 -20.63
N ALA A 30 8.47 -19.96 -20.77
CA ALA A 30 7.86 -21.07 -21.51
C ALA A 30 8.29 -21.17 -22.99
N ALA A 31 8.84 -20.09 -23.55
CA ALA A 31 9.40 -20.06 -24.90
C ALA A 31 10.76 -20.80 -25.01
N MET A 32 11.49 -20.98 -23.90
CA MET A 32 12.76 -21.70 -23.88
C MET A 32 12.50 -23.21 -23.87
N LYS A 33 12.78 -23.88 -25.00
CA LYS A 33 12.56 -25.32 -25.17
C LYS A 33 13.84 -26.17 -25.27
N LYS A 34 15.00 -25.53 -25.53
CA LYS A 34 16.28 -26.22 -25.68
C LYS A 34 16.93 -26.41 -24.31
N ALA A 35 17.38 -27.64 -24.02
CA ALA A 35 18.00 -27.99 -22.75
C ALA A 35 19.20 -27.09 -22.41
N ASP A 36 20.09 -26.82 -23.39
CA ASP A 36 21.26 -25.98 -23.19
C ASP A 36 20.90 -24.52 -22.83
N THR A 37 19.82 -23.99 -23.44
CA THR A 37 19.32 -22.64 -23.15
C THR A 37 18.68 -22.57 -21.76
N ILE A 38 17.97 -23.62 -21.35
CA ILE A 38 17.40 -23.73 -20.00
C ILE A 38 18.54 -23.80 -18.97
N ALA A 39 19.55 -24.64 -19.20
CA ALA A 39 20.70 -24.76 -18.30
C ALA A 39 21.47 -23.43 -18.16
N ALA A 40 21.66 -22.69 -19.25
CA ALA A 40 22.25 -21.36 -19.20
C ALA A 40 21.40 -20.36 -18.39
N TRP A 41 20.07 -20.37 -18.58
CA TRP A 41 19.16 -19.53 -17.80
C TRP A 41 19.18 -19.90 -16.31
N GLU A 42 19.19 -21.19 -15.98
CA GLU A 42 19.23 -21.67 -14.59
C GLU A 42 20.51 -21.23 -13.88
N LYS A 43 21.63 -21.21 -14.60
CA LYS A 43 22.91 -20.76 -14.08
C LYS A 43 23.00 -19.24 -13.93
N ASP A 44 22.60 -18.50 -14.97
CA ASP A 44 22.99 -17.08 -15.09
C ASP A 44 21.85 -16.11 -14.74
N GLN A 45 20.58 -16.54 -14.82
CA GLN A 45 19.42 -15.64 -14.71
C GLN A 45 18.44 -16.01 -13.60
N LYS A 46 18.38 -17.29 -13.21
CA LYS A 46 17.41 -17.76 -12.22
C LYS A 46 17.50 -17.03 -10.88
N ALA A 47 18.71 -16.74 -10.39
CA ALA A 47 18.88 -16.02 -9.14
C ALA A 47 18.23 -14.63 -9.16
N ALA A 48 18.46 -13.84 -10.22
CA ALA A 48 17.84 -12.53 -10.39
C ALA A 48 16.31 -12.63 -10.55
N ALA A 49 15.82 -13.63 -11.30
CA ALA A 49 14.38 -13.87 -11.46
C ALA A 49 13.71 -14.26 -10.14
N VAL A 50 14.40 -14.98 -9.25
CA VAL A 50 13.93 -15.31 -7.90
C VAL A 50 13.84 -14.07 -7.04
N GLU A 51 14.87 -13.21 -7.03
CA GLU A 51 14.82 -11.95 -6.27
C GLU A 51 13.71 -11.02 -6.77
N GLU A 52 13.50 -10.93 -8.10
CA GLU A 52 12.38 -10.17 -8.66
C GLU A 52 11.01 -10.74 -8.26
N ALA A 53 10.86 -12.07 -8.28
CA ALA A 53 9.64 -12.74 -7.85
C ALA A 53 9.34 -12.50 -6.36
N ILE A 54 10.38 -12.55 -5.52
CA ILE A 54 10.29 -12.20 -4.10
C ILE A 54 9.91 -10.72 -3.96
N ALA A 55 10.60 -9.80 -4.64
CA ALA A 55 10.31 -8.37 -4.57
C ALA A 55 8.85 -8.03 -4.92
N LYS A 56 8.30 -8.68 -5.95
CA LYS A 56 6.89 -8.51 -6.36
C LYS A 56 5.87 -9.00 -5.34
N THR A 57 6.28 -9.79 -4.34
CA THR A 57 5.35 -10.20 -3.28
C THR A 57 4.93 -9.07 -2.35
N SER A 58 5.62 -7.92 -2.39
CA SER A 58 5.13 -6.68 -1.78
C SER A 58 3.71 -6.31 -2.23
N PHE A 59 3.32 -6.65 -3.47
CA PHE A 59 1.97 -6.41 -3.99
C PHE A 59 0.95 -7.52 -3.68
N ASN A 60 1.33 -8.57 -2.94
CA ASN A 60 0.48 -9.72 -2.65
C ASN A 60 0.45 -10.02 -1.15
N ALA A 61 -0.64 -9.65 -0.48
CA ALA A 61 -0.81 -9.82 0.96
C ALA A 61 -0.83 -11.28 1.44
N ALA A 62 -0.85 -12.27 0.55
CA ALA A 62 -0.60 -13.67 0.94
C ALA A 62 0.84 -13.89 1.42
N TYR A 63 1.77 -13.04 0.99
CA TYR A 63 3.20 -13.17 1.24
C TYR A 63 3.84 -11.88 1.79
N GLY A 64 3.53 -10.74 1.17
CA GLY A 64 3.99 -9.42 1.58
C GLY A 64 3.40 -9.00 2.93
N GLN A 65 4.06 -8.05 3.56
CA GLN A 65 3.73 -7.56 4.89
C GLN A 65 3.61 -6.04 4.87
N ILE A 66 2.73 -5.50 5.70
CA ILE A 66 2.64 -4.06 5.92
C ILE A 66 3.79 -3.65 6.86
N CYS A 67 4.57 -2.64 6.48
CA CYS A 67 5.67 -2.11 7.30
C CYS A 67 5.39 -0.70 7.84
N CYS A 68 4.44 0.03 7.25
CA CYS A 68 3.98 1.32 7.74
C CYS A 68 2.50 1.51 7.40
N ILE A 69 1.77 2.17 8.30
CA ILE A 69 0.41 2.66 8.05
C ILE A 69 0.42 4.17 8.32
N GLY A 70 0.24 4.96 7.27
CA GLY A 70 0.05 6.40 7.33
C GLY A 70 -1.42 6.74 7.40
N PHE A 71 -1.80 7.68 8.26
CA PHE A 71 -3.19 8.14 8.31
C PHE A 71 -3.34 9.55 8.89
N THR A 72 -4.48 10.16 8.61
CA THR A 72 -4.94 11.37 9.31
C THR A 72 -6.44 11.55 9.20
N PHE A 73 -6.98 12.44 10.02
CA PHE A 73 -8.39 12.82 10.00
C PHE A 73 -8.54 14.28 9.64
N ASP A 74 -9.37 14.56 8.63
CA ASP A 74 -9.74 15.92 8.22
C ASP A 74 -8.49 16.83 8.04
N ASP A 75 -8.33 17.85 8.88
CA ASP A 75 -7.24 18.83 8.89
C ASP A 75 -6.05 18.46 9.79
N ALA A 76 -6.11 17.36 10.53
CA ALA A 76 -5.05 16.99 11.46
C ALA A 76 -3.72 16.74 10.72
N PRO A 77 -2.55 16.94 11.36
CA PRO A 77 -1.27 16.55 10.77
C PRO A 77 -1.26 15.06 10.40
N ALA A 78 -0.58 14.70 9.30
CA ALA A 78 -0.36 13.30 8.97
C ALA A 78 0.46 12.60 10.07
N THR A 79 0.04 11.40 10.45
CA THR A 79 0.79 10.53 11.36
C THR A 79 1.01 9.17 10.71
N SER A 80 1.88 8.36 11.31
CA SER A 80 2.20 7.03 10.82
C SER A 80 2.59 6.11 11.96
N ILE A 81 2.19 4.84 11.88
CA ILE A 81 2.68 3.78 12.77
C ILE A 81 3.61 2.89 11.95
N SER A 82 4.82 2.66 12.45
CA SER A 82 5.85 1.82 11.80
C SER A 82 6.63 1.07 12.88
N TRP A 83 6.90 -0.21 12.68
CA TRP A 83 7.67 -1.05 13.60
C TRP A 83 8.75 -1.85 12.85
N PRO A 84 9.88 -2.20 13.48
CA PRO A 84 10.78 -3.19 12.92
C PRO A 84 10.05 -4.54 12.81
N ILE A 85 10.11 -5.19 11.64
CA ILE A 85 9.27 -6.35 11.36
C ILE A 85 9.83 -7.63 12.02
N ASN A 86 8.98 -8.25 12.84
CA ASN A 86 9.01 -9.66 13.22
C ASN A 86 7.56 -10.21 13.16
N ALA A 87 7.37 -11.50 13.45
CA ALA A 87 6.06 -12.14 13.33
C ALA A 87 4.93 -11.43 14.12
N ASP A 88 5.26 -10.83 15.27
CA ASP A 88 4.28 -10.18 16.14
C ASP A 88 4.11 -8.69 15.81
N SER A 89 5.13 -8.03 15.25
CA SER A 89 5.13 -6.57 15.08
C SER A 89 4.10 -6.07 14.06
N GLU A 90 3.84 -6.82 12.98
CA GLU A 90 2.84 -6.43 11.98
C GLU A 90 1.44 -6.44 12.61
N ALA A 91 1.12 -7.49 13.37
CA ALA A 91 -0.18 -7.61 14.03
C ALA A 91 -0.39 -6.54 15.09
N LEU A 92 0.67 -6.22 15.86
CA LEU A 92 0.65 -5.11 16.81
C LEU A 92 0.46 -3.76 16.13
N MET A 93 1.13 -3.50 15.00
CA MET A 93 0.99 -2.25 14.25
C MET A 93 -0.44 -2.06 13.71
N ILE A 94 -1.02 -3.09 13.09
CA ILE A 94 -2.39 -3.03 12.56
C ILE A 94 -3.39 -2.81 13.71
N SER A 95 -3.21 -3.53 14.83
CA SER A 95 -4.08 -3.38 15.99
C SER A 95 -3.97 -1.99 16.62
N ALA A 96 -2.74 -1.45 16.73
CA ALA A 96 -2.50 -0.10 17.22
C ALA A 96 -3.15 0.96 16.31
N PHE A 97 -3.06 0.79 14.99
CA PHE A 97 -3.78 1.65 14.05
C PHE A 97 -5.30 1.62 14.28
N PHE A 98 -5.90 0.43 14.41
CA PHE A 98 -7.33 0.31 14.67
C PHE A 98 -7.75 0.94 16.00
N ASP A 99 -6.94 0.81 17.04
CA ASP A 99 -7.20 1.44 18.34
C ASP A 99 -7.09 2.97 18.28
N GLU A 100 -6.06 3.51 17.61
CA GLU A 100 -5.89 4.95 17.45
C GLU A 100 -6.99 5.57 16.57
N ALA A 101 -7.26 4.98 15.41
CA ALA A 101 -8.35 5.40 14.54
C ALA A 101 -9.70 5.28 15.25
N GLY A 102 -9.93 4.18 15.98
CA GLY A 102 -11.17 3.93 16.73
C GLY A 102 -11.47 4.99 17.80
N LYS A 103 -10.44 5.50 18.50
CA LYS A 103 -10.60 6.59 19.49
C LYS A 103 -11.12 7.88 18.84
N ILE A 104 -10.69 8.18 17.61
CA ILE A 104 -11.09 9.39 16.88
C ILE A 104 -12.46 9.18 16.22
N ILE A 105 -12.66 8.04 15.58
CA ILE A 105 -13.90 7.70 14.86
C ILE A 105 -15.08 7.60 15.83
N GLY A 106 -14.91 6.92 16.97
CA GLY A 106 -15.99 6.62 17.91
C GLY A 106 -17.09 5.77 17.26
N ASN A 107 -18.33 6.22 17.32
CA ASN A 107 -19.49 5.52 16.73
C ASN A 107 -19.83 5.99 15.29
N ARG A 108 -18.88 6.64 14.61
CA ARG A 108 -19.06 7.17 13.25
C ARG A 108 -18.49 6.20 12.21
N PHE A 109 -18.76 6.51 10.95
CA PHE A 109 -18.16 5.86 9.79
C PHE A 109 -17.50 6.96 8.93
N PRO A 110 -16.16 7.03 8.88
CA PRO A 110 -15.49 8.02 8.04
C PRO A 110 -15.60 7.62 6.57
N VAL A 111 -15.44 8.60 5.68
CA VAL A 111 -15.11 8.32 4.28
C VAL A 111 -13.61 8.12 4.19
N ILE A 112 -13.19 6.94 3.73
CA ILE A 112 -11.77 6.62 3.62
C ILE A 112 -11.25 7.10 2.27
N VAL A 113 -10.28 8.00 2.30
CA VAL A 113 -9.71 8.65 1.14
C VAL A 113 -8.29 8.15 0.91
N GLY A 114 -7.96 7.80 -0.33
CA GLY A 114 -6.61 7.35 -0.70
C GLY A 114 -6.39 7.38 -2.21
N HIS A 115 -5.22 6.93 -2.65
CA HIS A 115 -4.88 6.82 -4.06
C HIS A 115 -4.76 5.34 -4.44
N PHE A 116 -5.71 4.82 -5.22
CA PHE A 116 -5.88 3.38 -5.47
C PHE A 116 -6.25 2.54 -4.23
N ILE A 117 -6.82 3.20 -3.22
CA ILE A 117 -7.16 2.64 -1.91
C ILE A 117 -8.10 1.44 -1.93
N THR A 118 -9.04 1.41 -2.89
CA THR A 118 -9.99 0.29 -3.04
C THR A 118 -9.34 -0.91 -3.74
N GLY A 119 -8.33 -0.65 -4.57
CA GLY A 119 -7.60 -1.65 -5.32
C GLY A 119 -6.43 -2.26 -4.55
N PHE A 120 -5.88 -1.51 -3.59
CA PHE A 120 -4.69 -1.90 -2.85
C PHE A 120 -4.90 -1.89 -1.34
N ASP A 121 -4.82 -0.74 -0.67
CA ASP A 121 -4.63 -0.62 0.77
C ASP A 121 -5.71 -1.33 1.60
N ILE A 122 -6.99 -1.04 1.34
CA ILE A 122 -8.10 -1.64 2.09
C ILE A 122 -8.08 -3.16 1.93
N ARG A 123 -7.90 -3.63 0.68
CA ARG A 123 -7.86 -5.06 0.38
C ARG A 123 -6.66 -5.75 1.03
N PHE A 124 -5.51 -5.09 1.00
CA PHE A 124 -4.28 -5.60 1.61
C PHE A 124 -4.43 -5.71 3.13
N ILE A 125 -4.94 -4.67 3.80
CA ILE A 125 -5.22 -4.68 5.25
C ILE A 125 -6.15 -5.84 5.60
N TRP A 126 -7.26 -6.01 4.88
CA TRP A 126 -8.18 -7.14 5.13
C TRP A 126 -7.50 -8.49 5.00
N GLN A 127 -6.71 -8.70 3.94
CA GLN A 127 -5.99 -9.95 3.71
C GLN A 127 -4.97 -10.22 4.82
N ARG A 128 -4.22 -9.20 5.25
CA ARG A 128 -3.29 -9.33 6.38
C ARG A 128 -4.00 -9.60 7.69
N CYS A 129 -5.14 -8.95 7.96
CA CYS A 129 -5.94 -9.27 9.14
C CYS A 129 -6.43 -10.72 9.13
N MET A 130 -6.80 -11.27 7.96
CA MET A 130 -7.16 -12.69 7.85
C MET A 130 -5.98 -13.61 8.13
N VAL A 131 -4.80 -13.31 7.59
CA VAL A 131 -3.56 -14.08 7.82
C VAL A 131 -3.15 -14.05 9.30
N LEU A 132 -3.30 -12.90 9.95
CA LEU A 132 -2.83 -12.66 11.32
C LEU A 132 -3.91 -12.90 12.40
N GLY A 133 -5.14 -13.23 12.02
CA GLY A 133 -6.25 -13.44 12.96
C GLY A 133 -6.71 -12.16 13.67
N ILE A 134 -6.54 -10.99 13.05
CA ILE A 134 -6.89 -9.69 13.64
C ILE A 134 -8.36 -9.37 13.34
N ARG A 135 -9.11 -8.99 14.38
CA ARG A 135 -10.48 -8.52 14.22
C ARG A 135 -10.49 -7.12 13.62
N VAL A 136 -11.05 -7.00 12.42
CA VAL A 136 -11.21 -5.70 11.74
C VAL A 136 -12.39 -4.92 12.33
N PRO A 137 -12.23 -3.61 12.60
CA PRO A 137 -13.31 -2.77 13.12
C PRO A 137 -14.41 -2.53 12.08
N ALA A 138 -15.63 -2.27 12.55
CA ALA A 138 -16.82 -2.13 11.69
C ALA A 138 -16.75 -0.96 10.71
N TRP A 139 -15.95 0.08 11.02
CA TRP A 139 -15.81 1.26 10.17
C TRP A 139 -14.97 1.02 8.91
N LEU A 140 -14.15 -0.04 8.86
CA LEU A 140 -13.36 -0.37 7.67
C LEU A 140 -14.25 -1.18 6.71
N PRO A 141 -14.56 -0.68 5.51
CA PRO A 141 -15.40 -1.40 4.55
C PRO A 141 -14.70 -2.66 4.03
N LYS A 142 -15.47 -3.73 3.79
CA LYS A 142 -14.95 -5.07 3.42
C LYS A 142 -14.48 -5.20 1.98
N ASP A 143 -15.32 -4.79 1.03
CA ASP A 143 -15.07 -4.84 -0.42
C ASP A 143 -15.69 -3.61 -1.08
N PRO A 144 -15.25 -2.39 -0.70
CA PRO A 144 -15.82 -1.16 -1.23
C PRO A 144 -15.57 -1.08 -2.73
N LYS A 145 -16.59 -0.64 -3.48
CA LYS A 145 -16.38 -0.22 -4.88
C LYS A 145 -15.86 1.22 -4.90
N PRO A 146 -15.14 1.64 -5.96
CA PRO A 146 -14.60 3.01 -6.03
C PRO A 146 -15.65 4.13 -5.92
N TRP A 147 -16.92 3.83 -6.18
CA TRP A 147 -18.07 4.74 -6.07
C TRP A 147 -18.92 4.50 -4.81
N ASP A 148 -18.45 3.68 -3.87
CA ASP A 148 -19.12 3.45 -2.59
C ASP A 148 -18.99 4.69 -1.70
N ALA A 149 -20.07 5.06 -1.00
CA ALA A 149 -20.10 6.25 -0.14
C ALA A 149 -19.12 6.17 1.04
N ALA A 150 -18.62 4.98 1.38
CA ALA A 150 -17.63 4.77 2.44
C ALA A 150 -16.19 5.12 2.02
N VAL A 151 -15.92 5.36 0.73
CA VAL A 151 -14.57 5.58 0.21
C VAL A 151 -14.52 6.70 -0.81
N PHE A 152 -13.33 7.29 -0.98
CA PHE A 152 -13.02 8.17 -2.09
C PHE A 152 -11.63 7.80 -2.65
N ASP A 153 -11.62 7.14 -3.81
CA ASP A 153 -10.40 6.73 -4.49
C ASP A 153 -9.96 7.79 -5.50
N THR A 154 -8.94 8.57 -5.16
CA THR A 154 -8.50 9.72 -5.98
C THR A 154 -7.99 9.30 -7.36
N MET A 155 -7.41 8.11 -7.50
CA MET A 155 -6.98 7.58 -8.80
C MET A 155 -8.21 7.34 -9.69
N THR A 156 -9.20 6.64 -9.14
CA THR A 156 -10.42 6.30 -9.90
C THR A 156 -11.30 7.52 -10.16
N ALA A 157 -11.37 8.47 -9.23
CA ALA A 157 -12.08 9.73 -9.40
C ALA A 157 -11.53 10.57 -10.56
N TRP A 158 -10.23 10.48 -10.83
CA TRP A 158 -9.59 11.15 -11.97
C TRP A 158 -9.69 10.34 -13.27
N ALA A 159 -9.21 9.09 -13.25
CA ALA A 159 -9.01 8.30 -14.47
C ALA A 159 -10.26 7.52 -14.91
N GLY A 160 -11.28 7.42 -14.05
CA GLY A 160 -12.42 6.55 -14.27
C GLY A 160 -12.08 5.07 -14.06
N ALA A 161 -13.05 4.19 -14.28
CA ALA A 161 -12.94 2.77 -13.90
C ALA A 161 -12.03 1.92 -14.82
N ARG A 162 -11.53 2.47 -15.94
CA ARG A 162 -10.78 1.71 -16.97
C ARG A 162 -9.33 2.13 -17.13
N ASP A 163 -8.97 3.32 -16.65
CA ASP A 163 -7.64 3.88 -16.77
C ASP A 163 -7.04 4.14 -15.39
N THR A 164 -5.75 4.46 -15.35
CA THR A 164 -5.02 4.79 -14.13
C THR A 164 -4.20 6.06 -14.33
N ILE A 165 -3.85 6.70 -13.22
CA ILE A 165 -2.88 7.79 -13.19
C ILE A 165 -2.01 7.60 -11.94
N SER A 166 -0.71 7.84 -12.04
CA SER A 166 0.13 7.86 -10.84
C SER A 166 -0.15 9.10 -10.01
N MET A 167 0.05 9.02 -8.69
CA MET A 167 -0.10 10.16 -7.80
C MET A 167 0.77 11.35 -8.25
N ASP A 168 2.00 11.10 -8.69
CA ASP A 168 2.89 12.17 -9.17
C ASP A 168 2.38 12.87 -10.42
N ASN A 169 1.87 12.12 -11.39
CA ASN A 169 1.29 12.71 -12.59
C ASN A 169 0.02 13.50 -12.26
N LEU A 170 -0.78 13.01 -11.31
CA LEU A 170 -1.98 13.69 -10.84
C LEU A 170 -1.63 14.97 -10.07
N CYS A 171 -0.67 14.93 -9.16
CA CYS A 171 -0.14 16.10 -8.46
C CYS A 171 0.35 17.16 -9.45
N ARG A 172 1.14 16.76 -10.45
CA ARG A 172 1.65 17.65 -11.50
C ARG A 172 0.50 18.29 -12.29
N ALA A 173 -0.50 17.51 -12.71
CA ALA A 173 -1.66 18.02 -13.43
C ALA A 173 -2.49 19.02 -12.60
N LEU A 174 -2.55 18.82 -11.29
CA LEU A 174 -3.31 19.64 -10.34
C LEU A 174 -2.52 20.85 -9.79
N GLY A 175 -1.24 20.99 -10.14
CA GLY A 175 -0.36 22.04 -9.60
C GLY A 175 -0.06 21.87 -8.11
N ILE A 176 -0.06 20.62 -7.63
CA ILE A 176 0.38 20.24 -6.28
C ILE A 176 1.86 19.90 -6.36
N ALA A 177 2.65 20.40 -5.40
CA ALA A 177 4.07 20.08 -5.35
C ALA A 177 4.26 18.56 -5.20
N SER A 178 4.96 17.95 -6.15
CA SER A 178 5.49 16.60 -5.97
C SER A 178 6.76 16.68 -5.12
N LYS A 179 7.05 15.63 -4.37
CA LYS A 179 8.30 15.53 -3.62
C LYS A 179 8.99 14.20 -3.90
N GLY A 180 10.33 14.30 -3.88
CA GLY A 180 11.25 13.22 -3.56
C GLY A 180 11.69 12.36 -4.73
N ASP A 181 12.88 11.79 -4.56
CA ASP A 181 13.43 10.73 -5.41
C ASP A 181 12.99 9.32 -4.95
N VAL A 182 12.14 9.24 -3.92
CA VAL A 182 11.63 7.99 -3.36
C VAL A 182 10.28 7.67 -3.99
N ASP A 183 10.19 6.49 -4.59
CA ASP A 183 8.94 5.90 -5.05
C ASP A 183 8.65 4.57 -4.32
N GLY A 184 7.40 4.10 -4.39
CA GLY A 184 6.97 2.87 -3.71
C GLY A 184 7.76 1.61 -4.08
N SER A 185 8.46 1.57 -5.22
CA SER A 185 9.32 0.43 -5.58
C SER A 185 10.60 0.36 -4.73
N MET A 186 11.01 1.47 -4.11
CA MET A 186 12.20 1.56 -3.27
C MET A 186 11.96 1.09 -1.82
N VAL A 187 10.70 0.98 -1.39
CA VAL A 187 10.31 0.67 0.00
C VAL A 187 10.93 -0.64 0.48
N GLY A 188 10.92 -1.68 -0.36
CA GLY A 188 11.53 -2.98 -0.03
C GLY A 188 13.03 -2.89 0.26
N GLN A 189 13.77 -2.11 -0.56
CA GLN A 189 15.20 -1.88 -0.35
C GLN A 189 15.46 -0.98 0.86
N MET A 190 14.71 0.12 1.00
CA MET A 190 14.82 1.00 2.15
C MET A 190 14.61 0.24 3.46
N PHE A 191 13.67 -0.70 3.46
CA PHE A 191 13.38 -1.52 4.62
C PHE A 191 14.57 -2.42 4.99
N SER A 192 15.17 -3.10 4.01
CA SER A 192 16.34 -3.97 4.25
C SER A 192 17.59 -3.19 4.70
N GLU A 193 17.68 -1.92 4.31
CA GLU A 193 18.71 -0.96 4.75
C GLU A 193 18.41 -0.34 6.13
N GLY A 194 17.29 -0.67 6.77
CA GLY A 194 16.90 -0.12 8.07
C GLY A 194 16.39 1.32 8.05
N LYS A 195 16.03 1.85 6.87
CA LYS A 195 15.56 3.23 6.65
C LYS A 195 14.08 3.42 7.01
N HIS A 196 13.62 2.83 8.12
CA HIS A 196 12.21 2.82 8.51
C HIS A 196 11.63 4.22 8.74
N LYS A 197 12.45 5.17 9.23
CA LYS A 197 12.02 6.57 9.42
C LYS A 197 11.76 7.29 8.10
N GLU A 198 12.51 6.95 7.06
CA GLU A 198 12.33 7.52 5.72
C GLU A 198 11.07 6.96 5.08
N ILE A 199 10.82 5.65 5.22
CA ILE A 199 9.55 5.01 4.81
C ILE A 199 8.35 5.69 5.49
N ALA A 200 8.41 5.88 6.81
CA ALA A 200 7.35 6.54 7.54
C ALA A 200 7.15 8.00 7.12
N ALA A 201 8.22 8.72 6.76
CA ALA A 201 8.12 10.08 6.24
C ALA A 201 7.50 10.11 4.85
N TYR A 202 7.90 9.18 3.97
CA TYR A 202 7.33 9.00 2.64
C TYR A 202 5.81 8.75 2.70
N CYS A 203 5.38 7.78 3.52
CA CYS A 203 3.96 7.47 3.70
C CYS A 203 3.14 8.67 4.21
N ARG A 204 3.68 9.49 5.14
CA ARG A 204 3.01 10.72 5.58
C ARG A 204 2.93 11.79 4.49
N ASP A 205 3.95 11.89 3.65
CA ASP A 205 3.93 12.79 2.49
C ASP A 205 2.85 12.34 1.47
N ASP A 206 2.63 11.03 1.28
CA ASP A 206 1.56 10.47 0.43
C ASP A 206 0.16 10.79 0.96
N ILE A 207 -0.02 10.76 2.27
CA ILE A 207 -1.25 11.23 2.94
C ILE A 207 -1.53 12.71 2.63
N ASP A 208 -0.53 13.57 2.76
CA ASP A 208 -0.70 15.00 2.52
C ASP A 208 -0.96 15.31 1.03
N ARG A 209 -0.31 14.58 0.12
CA ARG A 209 -0.58 14.64 -1.33
C ARG A 209 -2.00 14.20 -1.65
N THR A 210 -2.43 13.04 -1.13
CA THR A 210 -3.79 12.53 -1.28
C THR A 210 -4.81 13.54 -0.80
N ARG A 211 -4.59 14.16 0.38
CA ARG A 211 -5.45 15.20 0.92
C ARG A 211 -5.55 16.41 0.00
N ALA A 212 -4.43 16.90 -0.50
CA ALA A 212 -4.40 18.03 -1.42
C ALA A 212 -5.13 17.73 -2.75
N ILE A 213 -4.96 16.52 -3.29
CA ILE A 213 -5.66 16.03 -4.48
C ILE A 213 -7.17 16.02 -4.23
N HIS A 214 -7.59 15.34 -3.16
CA HIS A 214 -8.99 15.22 -2.77
C HIS A 214 -9.65 16.60 -2.65
N ARG A 215 -9.04 17.54 -1.92
CA ARG A 215 -9.58 18.90 -1.76
C ARG A 215 -9.78 19.65 -3.08
N LYS A 216 -8.86 19.50 -4.02
CA LYS A 216 -9.02 20.08 -5.37
C LYS A 216 -10.19 19.45 -6.12
N MET A 217 -10.38 18.15 -6.00
CA MET A 217 -11.53 17.46 -6.61
C MET A 217 -12.85 17.92 -5.98
N MET A 218 -12.93 18.00 -4.65
CA MET A 218 -14.13 18.46 -3.94
C MET A 218 -14.52 19.88 -4.37
N THR A 219 -13.53 20.77 -4.52
CA THR A 219 -13.76 22.12 -5.06
C THR A 219 -14.39 22.08 -6.46
N ALA A 220 -13.89 21.21 -7.34
CA ALA A 220 -14.44 21.06 -8.69
C ALA A 220 -15.86 20.45 -8.68
N PHE A 221 -16.19 19.64 -7.69
CA PHE A 221 -17.53 19.05 -7.51
C PHE A 221 -18.52 20.01 -6.83
N GLY A 222 -18.07 21.20 -6.42
CA GLY A 222 -18.91 22.18 -5.72
C GLY A 222 -19.18 21.82 -4.26
N GLU A 223 -18.36 20.96 -3.68
CA GLU A 223 -18.45 20.52 -2.29
C GLU A 223 -17.46 21.28 -1.40
N ALA A 224 -17.80 21.42 -0.12
CA ALA A 224 -16.87 21.98 0.86
C ALA A 224 -15.74 20.96 1.11
N ALA A 225 -14.51 21.41 0.87
CA ALA A 225 -13.26 20.63 1.00
C ALA A 225 -12.71 20.62 2.43
#